data_AF-A0A9D5ZT79-F1
#
_entry.id   AF-A0A9D5ZT79-F1
#
_cell.length_a   1.000
_cell.length_b   1.000
_cell.length_c   1.000
_cell.angle_alpha   90.00
_cell.angle_beta   90.00
_cell.angle_gamma   90.00
#
_symmetry.space_group_name_H-M   'P 1'
#
loop_
_entity.id
_entity.type
_entity.pdbx_description
1 polymer ?
#
loop_
_entity_poly.entity_id
_entity_poly.type
_entity_poly.pdbx_seq_one_letter_code
_entity_poly.pdbx_strand_id
1 'polypeptide(L)'
;GQKPVPANEQGMLTLNYYGKQGIFRTVPVVDIIKKRLKSVDELKNTIVFVGATEVGINDMRATPVDPTLPGIEVHATVASNILQNNFLIYNAKVTLIEIACIVLFPFVLAIILGLIRKTFIGLIMTFSFMALYFGLNYILFARYFLNIGIVFPVISIGLTYLSSEAYRNLVEERQGRFKKKAFANYLSPALVSEIIKNP
;
A
#
# COMPACT_ATOMS: atom_id res chain seq x y z
N GLY A 1 6.15 -6.07 33.55
CA GLY A 1 5.71 -6.74 32.31
C GLY A 1 6.85 -6.71 31.31
N GLN A 2 7.18 -7.86 30.70
CA GLN A 2 8.29 -8.02 29.74
C GLN A 2 7.78 -8.20 28.29
N LYS A 3 6.65 -7.58 27.92
CA LYS A 3 6.11 -7.74 26.56
C LYS A 3 6.81 -6.77 25.61
N PRO A 4 7.51 -7.26 24.56
CA PRO A 4 8.15 -6.40 23.58
C PRO A 4 7.10 -5.66 22.76
N VAL A 5 7.25 -4.35 22.62
CA VAL A 5 6.40 -3.51 21.76
C VAL A 5 7.05 -3.43 20.38
N PRO A 6 6.32 -3.71 19.28
CA PRO A 6 6.88 -3.66 17.93
C PRO A 6 7.04 -2.20 17.48
N ALA A 7 8.15 -1.58 17.88
CA ALA A 7 8.57 -0.28 17.39
C ALA A 7 9.44 -0.42 16.13
N ASN A 8 9.41 0.59 15.28
CA ASN A 8 10.36 0.70 14.17
C ASN A 8 11.75 1.14 14.66
N GLU A 9 12.71 1.25 13.75
CA GLU A 9 14.10 1.64 14.06
C GLU A 9 14.23 3.02 14.70
N GLN A 10 13.24 3.89 14.53
CA GLN A 10 13.17 5.23 15.10
C GLN A 10 12.45 5.26 16.46
N GLY A 11 12.05 4.11 16.99
CA GLY A 11 11.26 4.01 18.22
C GLY A 11 9.79 4.42 18.06
N MET A 12 9.30 4.55 16.83
CA MET A 12 7.90 4.87 16.56
C MET A 12 7.03 3.62 16.50
N LEU A 13 5.80 3.74 16.99
CA LEU A 13 4.79 2.69 16.98
C LEU A 13 3.73 3.00 15.91
N THR A 14 3.40 2.01 15.08
CA THR A 14 2.26 2.11 14.16
C THR A 14 0.99 1.63 14.86
N LEU A 15 -0.05 2.47 14.85
CA LEU A 15 -1.29 2.19 15.56
C LEU A 15 -2.32 1.53 14.66
N ASN A 16 -2.99 0.51 15.21
CA ASN A 16 -4.22 -0.05 14.64
C ASN A 16 -5.42 0.69 15.25
N TYR A 17 -5.98 1.64 14.49
CA TYR A 17 -7.13 2.43 14.92
C TYR A 17 -8.43 1.61 14.87
N TYR A 18 -9.27 1.77 15.90
CA TYR A 18 -10.50 0.98 16.04
C TYR A 18 -11.72 1.59 15.33
N GLY A 19 -11.65 2.85 14.88
CA GLY A 19 -12.73 3.51 14.15
C GLY A 19 -12.76 5.03 14.38
N LYS A 20 -13.89 5.64 14.03
CA LYS A 20 -14.15 7.07 14.25
C LYS A 20 -14.24 7.43 15.73
N GLN A 21 -14.28 8.72 16.03
CA GLN A 21 -14.49 9.23 17.38
C GLN A 21 -15.67 8.54 18.09
N GLY A 22 -15.49 8.23 19.39
CA GLY A 22 -16.55 7.66 20.23
C GLY A 22 -16.62 6.13 20.26
N ILE A 23 -15.65 5.43 19.66
CA ILE A 23 -15.46 3.98 19.84
C ILE A 23 -15.20 3.64 21.30
N PHE A 24 -14.35 4.44 21.95
CA PHE A 24 -14.11 4.32 23.39
C PHE A 24 -15.26 4.96 24.15
N ARG A 25 -15.70 4.32 25.23
CA ARG A 25 -16.74 4.86 26.10
C ARG A 25 -16.27 6.18 26.70
N THR A 26 -16.91 7.28 26.31
CA THR A 26 -16.62 8.62 26.82
C THR A 26 -17.66 9.04 27.85
N VAL A 27 -17.19 9.55 28.99
CA VAL A 27 -18.05 10.07 30.06
C VAL A 27 -17.66 11.53 30.33
N PRO A 28 -18.60 12.49 30.29
CA PRO A 28 -18.32 13.86 30.66
C PRO A 28 -17.81 13.96 32.11
N VAL A 29 -16.67 14.61 32.32
CA VAL A 29 -16.08 14.79 33.66
C VAL A 29 -17.05 15.49 34.61
N VAL A 30 -17.89 16.40 34.09
CA VAL A 30 -18.93 17.09 34.86
C VAL A 30 -19.91 16.13 35.53
N ASP A 31 -20.25 15.01 34.87
CA ASP A 31 -21.17 14.01 35.44
C ASP A 31 -20.50 13.18 36.54
N ILE A 32 -19.18 13.01 36.49
CA ILE A 32 -18.40 12.39 37.57
C ILE A 32 -18.36 13.34 38.78
N ILE A 33 -18.02 14.61 38.57
CA ILE A 33 -17.94 15.63 39.63
C ILE A 33 -19.30 15.82 40.32
N LYS A 34 -20.38 15.86 39.54
CA LYS A 34 -21.76 16.01 40.05
C LYS A 34 -22.35 14.70 40.58
N LYS A 35 -21.58 13.61 40.66
CA LYS A 35 -22.00 12.28 41.13
C LYS A 35 -23.26 11.76 40.41
N ARG A 36 -23.34 11.96 39.10
CA ARG A 36 -24.47 11.55 38.24
C ARG A 36 -24.25 10.18 37.58
N LEU A 37 -23.12 9.53 37.85
CA LEU A 37 -22.88 8.15 37.43
C LEU A 37 -23.90 7.22 38.11
N LYS A 38 -24.49 6.29 37.34
CA LYS A 38 -25.49 5.34 37.86
C LYS A 38 -24.87 4.36 38.87
N SER A 39 -23.62 3.97 38.68
CA SER A 39 -22.83 3.24 39.67
C SER A 39 -21.34 3.55 39.53
N VAL A 40 -20.63 3.61 40.66
CA VAL A 40 -19.15 3.69 40.71
C VAL A 40 -18.52 2.40 40.19
N ASP A 41 -19.24 1.28 40.27
CA ASP A 41 -18.78 -0.01 39.74
C ASP A 41 -18.55 0.01 38.23
N GLU A 42 -19.15 0.97 37.51
CA GLU A 42 -18.93 1.16 36.07
C GLU A 42 -17.49 1.51 35.70
N LEU A 43 -16.70 2.01 36.66
CA LEU A 43 -15.28 2.35 36.47
C LEU A 43 -14.35 1.33 37.15
N LYS A 44 -14.89 0.28 37.75
CA LYS A 44 -14.09 -0.73 38.44
C LYS A 44 -13.37 -1.61 37.41
N ASN A 45 -12.08 -1.88 37.65
CA ASN A 45 -11.22 -2.69 36.79
C ASN A 45 -11.07 -2.16 35.34
N THR A 46 -11.28 -0.85 35.12
CA THR A 46 -11.04 -0.21 33.82
C THR A 46 -9.86 0.74 33.89
N ILE A 47 -9.22 0.98 32.73
CA ILE A 47 -8.21 2.02 32.59
C ILE A 47 -8.93 3.26 32.08
N VAL A 48 -8.85 4.34 32.85
CA VAL A 48 -9.53 5.60 32.55
C VAL A 48 -8.52 6.60 32.01
N PHE A 49 -8.83 7.14 30.83
CA PHE A 49 -8.08 8.24 30.23
C PHE A 49 -8.87 9.53 30.43
N VAL A 50 -8.22 10.54 31.04
CA VAL A 50 -8.82 11.85 31.26
C VAL A 50 -8.15 12.84 30.32
N GLY A 51 -8.95 13.44 29.46
CA GLY A 51 -8.48 14.41 28.48
C GLY A 51 -9.65 15.24 27.98
N ALA A 52 -9.33 16.31 27.27
CA ALA A 52 -10.34 17.22 26.75
C ALA A 52 -10.68 16.84 25.30
N THR A 53 -11.96 16.88 24.99
CA THR A 53 -12.53 16.44 23.69
C THR A 53 -13.16 17.61 22.94
N GLU A 54 -12.89 18.84 23.37
CA GLU A 54 -13.44 20.05 22.78
C GLU A 54 -12.60 20.48 21.58
N VAL A 55 -13.24 20.87 20.48
CA VAL A 55 -12.54 21.30 19.26
C VAL A 55 -11.74 22.58 19.49
N GLY A 56 -12.24 23.48 20.35
CA GLY A 56 -11.68 24.82 20.58
C GLY A 56 -10.31 24.86 21.28
N ILE A 57 -9.89 23.76 21.91
CA ILE A 57 -8.58 23.64 22.57
C ILE A 57 -7.50 23.03 21.66
N ASN A 58 -7.86 22.71 20.41
CA ASN A 58 -6.95 22.26 19.35
C ASN A 58 -6.14 20.99 19.67
N ASP A 59 -6.70 20.04 20.44
CA ASP A 59 -6.12 18.69 20.63
C ASP A 59 -6.71 17.65 19.65
N MET A 60 -7.21 18.12 18.50
CA MET A 60 -7.76 17.27 17.46
C MET A 60 -6.63 16.79 16.55
N ARG A 61 -6.61 15.49 16.26
CA ARG A 61 -5.59 14.83 15.43
C ARG A 61 -6.26 14.20 14.22
N ALA A 62 -5.76 14.55 13.04
CA ALA A 62 -6.14 13.87 11.82
C ALA A 62 -5.55 12.46 11.81
N THR A 63 -6.42 11.47 11.64
CA THR A 63 -6.06 10.05 11.57
C THR A 63 -6.67 9.42 10.30
N PRO A 64 -6.22 8.24 9.87
CA PRO A 64 -6.79 7.55 8.71
C PRO A 64 -8.29 7.23 8.85
N VAL A 65 -8.82 7.21 10.07
CA VAL A 65 -10.21 6.86 10.38
C VAL A 65 -11.09 8.07 10.65
N ASP A 66 -10.51 9.16 11.16
CA ASP A 66 -11.22 10.39 11.55
C ASP A 66 -10.29 11.61 11.43
N PRO A 67 -10.65 12.66 10.67
CA PRO A 67 -9.86 13.89 10.56
C PRO A 67 -9.82 14.71 11.86
N THR A 68 -10.72 14.42 12.79
CA THR A 68 -10.96 15.16 14.03
C THR A 68 -11.00 14.19 15.22
N LEU A 69 -10.03 13.28 15.34
CA LEU A 69 -9.97 12.40 16.50
C LEU A 69 -9.37 13.15 17.70
N PRO A 70 -10.00 13.14 18.90
CA PRO A 70 -9.38 13.71 20.10
C PRO A 70 -8.06 13.02 20.43
N GLY A 71 -7.03 13.77 20.82
CA GLY A 71 -5.71 13.24 21.18
C GLY A 71 -5.76 12.17 22.28
N ILE A 72 -6.71 12.31 23.23
CA ILE A 72 -6.93 11.31 24.27
C ILE A 72 -7.37 9.93 23.73
N GLU A 73 -8.12 9.90 22.63
CA GLU A 73 -8.51 8.63 21.98
C GLU A 73 -7.32 7.97 21.27
N VAL A 74 -6.32 8.76 20.82
CA VAL A 74 -5.04 8.21 20.33
C VAL A 74 -4.29 7.50 21.45
N HIS A 75 -4.22 8.10 22.65
CA HIS A 75 -3.59 7.47 23.82
C HIS A 75 -4.35 6.19 24.26
N ALA A 76 -5.68 6.22 24.24
CA ALA A 76 -6.49 5.04 24.51
C ALA A 76 -6.24 3.93 23.46
N THR A 77 -6.09 4.31 22.18
CA THR A 77 -5.75 3.38 21.09
C THR A 77 -4.39 2.72 21.33
N VAL A 78 -3.35 3.50 21.69
CA VAL A 78 -2.02 2.97 22.03
C VAL A 78 -2.10 1.95 23.16
N ALA A 79 -2.78 2.30 24.26
CA ALA A 79 -2.92 1.40 25.40
C ALA A 79 -3.69 0.13 25.03
N SER A 80 -4.77 0.26 24.27
CA SER A 80 -5.57 -0.88 23.81
C SER A 80 -4.76 -1.81 22.89
N ASN A 81 -3.99 -1.26 21.95
CA ASN A 81 -3.08 -2.04 21.10
C ASN A 81 -2.04 -2.80 21.93
N ILE A 82 -1.44 -2.17 22.96
CA ILE A 82 -0.49 -2.81 23.89
C ILE A 82 -1.15 -3.93 24.69
N LEU A 83 -2.32 -3.69 25.26
CA LEU A 83 -3.01 -4.66 26.10
C LEU A 83 -3.51 -5.87 25.31
N GLN A 84 -3.98 -5.64 24.08
CA GLN A 84 -4.51 -6.69 23.20
C GLN A 84 -3.45 -7.31 22.28
N ASN A 85 -2.22 -6.78 22.29
CA ASN A 85 -1.16 -7.13 21.34
C ASN A 85 -1.60 -7.01 19.87
N ASN A 86 -2.40 -5.97 19.58
CA ASN A 86 -3.01 -5.73 18.28
C ASN A 86 -2.33 -4.52 17.62
N PHE A 87 -1.14 -4.74 17.07
CA PHE A 87 -0.33 -3.69 16.47
C PHE A 87 -0.22 -3.89 14.96
N LEU A 88 -0.19 -2.78 14.22
CA LEU A 88 0.35 -2.81 12.87
C LEU A 88 1.88 -2.89 12.97
N ILE A 89 2.45 -3.86 12.27
CA ILE A 89 3.88 -4.12 12.32
C ILE A 89 4.53 -3.43 11.12
N TYR A 90 5.38 -2.47 11.40
CA TYR A 90 6.27 -1.83 10.43
C TYR A 90 7.68 -1.77 11.01
N ASN A 91 8.47 -2.79 10.71
CA ASN A 91 9.84 -2.94 11.19
C ASN A 91 10.79 -3.29 10.03
N ALA A 92 12.09 -3.40 10.31
CA ALA A 92 13.12 -3.72 9.33
C ALA A 92 12.80 -4.96 8.47
N LYS A 93 12.16 -5.99 9.06
CA LYS A 93 11.77 -7.21 8.33
C LYS A 93 10.67 -6.93 7.31
N VAL A 94 9.68 -6.12 7.68
CA VAL A 94 8.61 -5.69 6.77
C VAL A 94 9.20 -4.86 5.63
N THR A 95 10.12 -3.94 5.93
CA THR A 95 10.84 -3.17 4.91
C THR A 95 11.64 -4.06 3.96
N LEU A 96 12.30 -5.12 4.47
CA LEU A 96 13.01 -6.08 3.63
C LEU A 96 12.06 -6.85 2.71
N ILE A 97 10.89 -7.28 3.21
CA ILE A 97 9.84 -7.90 2.39
C ILE A 97 9.35 -6.94 1.31
N GLU A 98 9.16 -5.66 1.64
CA GLU A 98 8.77 -4.63 0.67
C GLU A 98 9.81 -4.48 -0.43
N ILE A 99 11.09 -4.35 -0.09
CA ILE A 99 12.21 -4.28 -1.05
C ILE A 99 12.25 -5.55 -1.92
N ALA A 100 12.07 -6.72 -1.32
CA ALA A 100 12.01 -7.98 -2.05
C ALA A 100 10.86 -7.98 -3.07
N CYS A 101 9.68 -7.47 -2.71
CA CYS A 101 8.55 -7.34 -3.64
C CYS A 101 8.84 -6.34 -4.77
N ILE A 102 9.48 -5.20 -4.47
CA ILE A 102 9.88 -4.19 -5.46
C ILE A 102 10.84 -4.77 -6.51
N VAL A 103 11.67 -5.75 -6.14
CA VAL A 103 12.60 -6.38 -7.09
C VAL A 103 11.96 -7.59 -7.78
N LEU A 104 11.34 -8.49 -7.01
CA LEU A 104 10.91 -9.80 -7.48
C LEU A 104 9.74 -9.71 -8.47
N PHE A 105 8.72 -8.91 -8.19
CA PHE A 105 7.55 -8.78 -9.09
C PHE A 105 7.95 -8.20 -10.46
N PRO A 106 8.66 -7.05 -10.53
CA PRO A 106 9.23 -6.54 -11.78
C PRO A 106 10.13 -7.52 -12.50
N PHE A 107 11.04 -8.19 -11.78
CA PHE A 107 11.99 -9.11 -12.40
C PHE A 107 11.28 -10.28 -13.09
N VAL A 108 10.33 -10.92 -12.40
CA VAL A 108 9.54 -12.01 -12.98
C VAL A 108 8.69 -11.51 -14.14
N LEU A 109 8.05 -10.33 -14.01
CA LEU A 109 7.27 -9.74 -15.08
C LEU A 109 8.12 -9.45 -16.33
N ALA A 110 9.32 -8.91 -16.16
CA ALA A 110 10.23 -8.59 -17.26
C ALA A 110 10.61 -9.85 -18.08
N ILE A 111 10.88 -10.98 -17.40
CA ILE A 111 11.15 -12.26 -18.06
C ILE A 111 9.96 -12.70 -18.91
N ILE A 112 8.76 -12.66 -18.33
CA ILE A 112 7.51 -13.03 -19.01
C ILE A 112 7.26 -12.12 -20.22
N LEU A 113 7.42 -10.80 -20.07
CA LEU A 113 7.24 -9.83 -21.14
C LEU A 113 8.28 -10.00 -22.27
N GLY A 114 9.49 -10.46 -21.95
CA GLY A 114 10.51 -10.80 -22.94
C GLY A 114 10.13 -12.02 -23.81
N LEU A 115 9.37 -12.96 -23.26
CA LEU A 115 8.92 -14.17 -23.95
C LEU A 115 7.67 -13.93 -24.82
N ILE A 116 6.79 -13.01 -24.38
CA ILE A 116 5.52 -12.73 -25.05
C ILE A 116 5.71 -11.65 -26.11
N ARG A 117 5.23 -11.88 -27.34
CA ARG A 117 5.32 -10.89 -28.44
C ARG A 117 4.13 -9.95 -28.57
N LYS A 118 2.98 -10.27 -27.97
CA LYS A 118 1.74 -9.51 -28.13
C LYS A 118 1.57 -8.48 -27.01
N THR A 119 1.54 -7.19 -27.36
CA THR A 119 1.37 -6.07 -26.41
C THR A 119 0.14 -6.24 -25.52
N PHE A 120 -1.00 -6.62 -26.08
CA PHE A 120 -2.25 -6.78 -25.33
C PHE A 120 -2.15 -7.84 -24.22
N ILE A 121 -1.44 -8.95 -24.48
CA ILE A 121 -1.21 -9.99 -23.48
C ILE A 121 -0.26 -9.47 -22.39
N GLY A 122 0.77 -8.71 -22.75
CA GLY A 122 1.67 -8.07 -21.80
C GLY A 122 0.96 -7.11 -20.85
N LEU A 123 -0.01 -6.35 -21.35
CA LEU A 123 -0.85 -5.47 -20.54
C LEU A 123 -1.69 -6.25 -19.53
N ILE A 124 -2.38 -7.32 -19.98
CA ILE A 124 -3.16 -8.20 -19.10
C ILE A 124 -2.28 -8.81 -18.00
N MET A 125 -1.07 -9.28 -18.35
CA MET A 125 -0.13 -9.83 -17.39
C MET A 125 0.30 -8.79 -16.35
N THR A 126 0.54 -7.54 -16.78
CA THR A 126 0.92 -6.44 -15.88
C THR A 126 -0.18 -6.17 -14.85
N PHE A 127 -1.44 -6.02 -15.30
CA PHE A 127 -2.57 -5.86 -14.38
C PHE A 127 -2.78 -7.07 -13.48
N SER A 128 -2.55 -8.29 -13.99
CA SER A 128 -2.63 -9.52 -13.19
C SER A 128 -1.57 -9.54 -12.09
N PHE A 129 -0.35 -9.08 -12.37
CA PHE A 129 0.72 -8.95 -11.37
C PHE A 129 0.41 -7.88 -10.32
N MET A 130 -0.17 -6.74 -10.73
CA MET A 130 -0.64 -5.73 -9.78
C MET A 130 -1.74 -6.31 -8.87
N ALA A 131 -2.75 -6.97 -9.44
CA ALA A 131 -3.82 -7.60 -8.68
C ALA A 131 -3.30 -8.68 -7.72
N LEU A 132 -2.34 -9.50 -8.17
CA LEU A 132 -1.66 -10.49 -7.34
C LEU A 132 -0.93 -9.84 -6.16
N TYR A 133 -0.20 -8.74 -6.42
CA TYR A 133 0.46 -7.98 -5.37
C TYR A 133 -0.52 -7.38 -4.36
N PHE A 134 -1.62 -6.78 -4.83
CA PHE A 134 -2.70 -6.28 -3.96
C PHE A 134 -3.31 -7.39 -3.11
N GLY A 135 -3.58 -8.55 -3.68
CA GLY A 135 -4.09 -9.71 -2.95
C GLY A 135 -3.12 -10.22 -1.88
N LEU A 136 -1.82 -10.31 -2.22
CA LEU A 136 -0.78 -10.67 -1.26
C LEU A 136 -0.70 -9.65 -0.12
N ASN A 137 -0.66 -8.36 -0.45
CA ASN A 137 -0.62 -7.26 0.53
C ASN A 137 -1.82 -7.31 1.48
N TYR A 138 -3.03 -7.50 0.94
CA TYR A 138 -4.25 -7.65 1.73
C TYR A 138 -4.19 -8.84 2.68
N ILE A 139 -3.72 -10.01 2.22
CA ILE A 139 -3.58 -11.21 3.07
C ILE A 139 -2.56 -10.96 4.20
N LEU A 140 -1.42 -10.34 3.88
CA LEU A 140 -0.37 -10.03 4.85
C LEU A 140 -0.85 -9.02 5.90
N PHE A 141 -1.63 -8.03 5.49
CA PHE A 141 -2.25 -7.07 6.40
C PHE A 141 -3.33 -7.74 7.27
N ALA A 142 -4.31 -8.42 6.66
CA ALA A 142 -5.47 -8.95 7.35
C ALA A 142 -5.16 -10.12 8.31
N ARG A 143 -4.16 -10.95 7.99
CA ARG A 143 -3.81 -12.12 8.81
C ARG A 143 -2.62 -11.88 9.74
N TYR A 144 -1.66 -11.07 9.33
CA TYR A 144 -0.38 -10.90 10.04
C TYR A 144 -0.11 -9.47 10.49
N PHE A 145 -1.03 -8.53 10.24
CA PHE A 145 -0.89 -7.11 10.57
C PHE A 145 0.37 -6.45 10.01
N LEU A 146 0.94 -7.01 8.94
CA LEU A 146 2.12 -6.45 8.29
C LEU A 146 1.70 -5.30 7.38
N ASN A 147 2.15 -4.09 7.69
CA ASN A 147 1.83 -2.90 6.90
C ASN A 147 2.88 -2.69 5.80
N ILE A 148 2.73 -3.39 4.67
CA ILE A 148 3.66 -3.28 3.54
C ILE A 148 3.20 -2.17 2.58
N GLY A 149 4.12 -1.32 2.11
CA GLY A 149 3.81 -0.23 1.17
C GLY A 149 3.29 -0.71 -0.18
N ILE A 150 2.34 0.01 -0.76
CA ILE A 150 1.74 -0.34 -2.07
C ILE A 150 2.37 0.45 -3.22
N VAL A 151 2.78 1.69 -2.95
CA VAL A 151 3.14 2.68 -3.96
C VAL A 151 4.36 2.24 -4.78
N PHE A 152 5.48 1.93 -4.14
CA PHE A 152 6.72 1.59 -4.86
C PHE A 152 6.63 0.27 -5.64
N PRO A 153 6.09 -0.83 -5.08
CA PRO A 153 5.88 -2.06 -5.84
C PRO A 153 5.01 -1.86 -7.08
N VAL A 154 3.87 -1.16 -6.96
CA VAL A 154 2.97 -0.94 -8.11
C VAL A 154 3.63 -0.07 -9.17
N ILE A 155 4.33 1.00 -8.78
CA ILE A 155 5.10 1.84 -9.72
C ILE A 155 6.18 1.01 -10.42
N SER A 156 6.93 0.18 -9.69
CA SER A 156 7.99 -0.64 -10.26
C SER A 156 7.47 -1.64 -11.30
N ILE A 157 6.31 -2.25 -11.05
CA ILE A 157 5.60 -3.13 -12.00
C ILE A 157 5.20 -2.34 -13.25
N GLY A 158 4.60 -1.16 -13.07
CA GLY A 158 4.18 -0.29 -14.18
C GLY A 158 5.36 0.18 -15.04
N LEU A 159 6.44 0.64 -14.41
CA LEU A 159 7.67 1.05 -15.10
C LEU A 159 8.31 -0.10 -15.88
N THR A 160 8.20 -1.33 -15.39
CA THR A 160 8.72 -2.51 -16.08
C THR A 160 7.99 -2.77 -17.38
N TYR A 161 6.65 -2.68 -17.37
CA TYR A 161 5.85 -2.81 -18.58
C TYR A 161 6.18 -1.69 -19.58
N LEU A 162 6.20 -0.43 -19.12
CA LEU A 162 6.52 0.73 -19.97
C LEU A 162 7.91 0.60 -20.60
N SER A 163 8.91 0.19 -19.82
CA SER A 163 10.29 0.01 -20.29
C SER A 163 10.39 -1.14 -21.30
N SER A 164 9.71 -2.26 -21.01
CA SER A 164 9.68 -3.43 -21.90
C SER A 164 9.01 -3.10 -23.24
N GLU A 165 7.91 -2.35 -23.21
CA GLU A 165 7.18 -1.97 -24.42
C GLU A 165 7.91 -0.90 -25.23
N ALA A 166 8.53 0.09 -24.56
CA ALA A 166 9.39 1.06 -25.21
C ALA A 166 10.57 0.36 -25.92
N TYR A 167 11.22 -0.60 -25.25
CA TYR A 167 12.30 -1.39 -25.85
C TYR A 167 11.82 -2.19 -27.07
N ARG A 168 10.67 -2.85 -26.95
CA ARG A 168 10.07 -3.64 -28.03
C ARG A 168 9.79 -2.78 -29.26
N ASN A 169 9.12 -1.64 -29.09
CA ASN A 169 8.79 -0.74 -30.19
C ASN A 169 10.04 -0.20 -30.90
N LEU A 170 11.09 0.15 -30.16
CA LEU A 170 12.36 0.58 -30.74
C LEU A 170 13.04 -0.53 -31.55
N VAL A 171 12.97 -1.78 -31.09
CA VAL A 171 13.53 -2.94 -31.80
C VAL A 171 12.70 -3.27 -33.04
N GLU A 172 11.37 -3.24 -32.95
CA GLU A 172 10.46 -3.49 -34.07
C GLU A 172 10.60 -2.42 -35.16
N GLU A 173 10.72 -1.14 -34.79
CA GLU A 173 10.99 -0.07 -35.74
C GLU A 173 12.32 -0.28 -36.49
N ARG A 174 13.39 -0.65 -35.78
CA ARG A 174 14.71 -0.93 -36.39
C ARG A 174 14.63 -2.10 -37.36
N GLN A 175 13.97 -3.19 -36.98
CA GLN A 175 13.76 -4.35 -37.85
C GLN A 175 12.89 -4.00 -39.06
N GLY A 176 11.85 -3.19 -38.88
CA GLY A 176 11.00 -2.69 -39.96
C GLY A 176 11.81 -1.88 -40.97
N ARG A 177 12.60 -0.90 -40.52
CA ARG A 177 13.49 -0.10 -41.39
C ARG A 177 14.50 -0.96 -42.12
N PHE A 178 15.10 -1.95 -41.45
CA PHE A 178 16.05 -2.88 -42.06
C PHE A 178 15.41 -3.70 -43.19
N LYS A 179 14.22 -4.30 -42.95
CA LYS A 179 13.47 -5.04 -43.96
C LYS A 179 13.15 -4.16 -45.18
N LYS A 180 12.62 -2.94 -44.95
CA LYS A 180 12.31 -1.99 -46.03
C LYS A 180 13.55 -1.67 -46.88
N LYS A 181 14.70 -1.39 -46.24
CA LYS A 181 15.96 -1.09 -46.94
C LYS A 181 16.49 -2.28 -47.73
N ALA A 182 16.37 -3.50 -47.21
CA ALA A 182 16.79 -4.71 -47.92
C ALA A 182 15.96 -4.93 -49.19
N PHE A 183 14.63 -4.82 -49.13
CA PHE A 183 13.76 -5.00 -50.30
C PHE A 183 13.89 -3.89 -51.35
N ALA A 184 14.22 -2.66 -50.94
CA ALA A 184 14.46 -1.55 -51.87
C ALA A 184 15.64 -1.78 -52.84
N ASN A 185 16.56 -2.69 -52.51
CA ASN A 185 17.66 -3.06 -53.40
C ASN A 185 17.27 -4.12 -54.45
N TYR A 186 16.14 -4.83 -54.26
CA TYR A 186 15.71 -5.93 -55.12
C TYR A 186 14.39 -5.65 -55.85
N LEU A 187 13.61 -4.68 -55.40
CA LEU A 187 12.30 -4.33 -55.95
C LEU A 187 12.22 -2.83 -56.22
N SER A 188 11.47 -2.46 -57.25
CA SER A 188 11.22 -1.05 -57.55
C SER A 188 10.47 -0.37 -56.38
N PRO A 189 10.69 0.93 -56.13
CA PRO A 189 10.12 1.64 -54.98
C PRO A 189 8.60 1.49 -54.86
N ALA A 190 7.90 1.45 -55.99
CA ALA A 190 6.45 1.28 -56.07
C ALA A 190 5.98 -0.09 -55.52
N LEU A 191 6.68 -1.17 -55.88
CA LEU A 191 6.37 -2.53 -55.43
C LEU A 191 6.66 -2.72 -53.92
N VAL A 192 7.73 -2.10 -53.41
CA VAL A 192 8.06 -2.13 -51.98
C VAL A 192 6.97 -1.44 -51.15
N SER A 193 6.47 -0.28 -51.59
CA SER A 193 5.39 0.42 -50.90
C SER A 193 4.08 -0.36 -50.86
N GLU A 194 3.79 -1.16 -51.90
CA GLU A 194 2.56 -1.98 -51.99
C GLU A 194 2.62 -3.20 -51.07
N ILE A 195 3.74 -3.92 -51.04
CA ILE A 195 3.96 -5.08 -50.15
C ILE A 195 3.99 -4.67 -48.67
N ILE A 196 4.47 -3.46 -48.35
CA ILE A 196 4.47 -2.95 -46.98
C ILE A 196 3.05 -2.58 -46.49
N LYS A 197 2.17 -2.16 -47.40
CA LYS A 197 0.79 -1.75 -47.07
C LYS A 197 -0.13 -2.94 -46.79
N ASN A 198 0.16 -4.09 -47.41
CA ASN A 198 -0.49 -5.38 -47.18
C ASN A 198 0.59 -6.44 -46.83
N PRO A 199 1.04 -6.48 -45.57
CA PRO A 199 2.13 -7.36 -45.14
C PRO A 199 1.77 -8.85 -45.14
#